data_AF-Q0RFK3-F1
#
_entry.id   AF-Q0RFK3-F1
#
_cell.length_a   1.000
_cell.length_b   1.000
_cell.length_c   1.000
_cell.angle_alpha   90.00
_cell.angle_beta   90.00
_cell.angle_gamma   90.00
#
_symmetry.space_group_name_H-M   'P 1'
#
loop_
_entity.id
_entity.type
_entity.pdbx_description
1 polymer ?
#
loop_
_entity_poly.entity_id
_entity_poly.type
_entity_poly.pdbx_seq_one_letter_code
_entity_poly.pdbx_strand_id
1 'polypeptide(L)' 'MLIDCDSCVGRGARCADCVVTVMFADGGLVWDAQERRALAVLAAAGLLPPLEALAGSVLERVPGDAARPAARPPRRAG' A
#
# COMPACT_ATOMS: atom_id res chain seq x y z
N MET A 1 -10.61 -4.19 2.08
CA MET A 1 -10.20 -5.61 2.08
C MET A 1 -8.69 -5.64 2.27
N LEU A 2 -8.17 -6.30 3.30
CA LEU A 2 -6.76 -6.33 3.65
C LEU A 2 -6.21 -7.75 3.45
N ILE A 3 -5.16 -7.89 2.63
CA ILE A 3 -4.47 -9.18 2.42
C ILE A 3 -3.16 -9.15 3.20
N ASP A 4 -3.01 -10.07 4.15
CA ASP A 4 -1.75 -10.27 4.87
C ASP A 4 -0.89 -11.28 4.12
N CYS A 5 0.04 -10.79 3.31
CA CYS A 5 0.93 -11.67 2.57
C CYS A 5 1.86 -12.48 3.49
N ASP A 6 2.24 -12.02 4.70
CA ASP A 6 3.18 -12.77 5.56
C ASP A 6 2.56 -14.00 6.21
N SER A 7 1.24 -14.05 6.39
CA SER A 7 0.51 -15.24 6.82
C SER A 7 -0.17 -15.99 5.67
N CYS A 8 -0.02 -15.51 4.42
CA CYS A 8 -0.65 -16.13 3.25
C CYS A 8 -0.06 -17.51 2.95
N VAL A 9 -0.89 -18.55 3.10
CA VAL A 9 -0.52 -19.96 2.81
C VAL A 9 -0.16 -20.22 1.35
N GLY A 10 -0.55 -19.33 0.44
CA GLY A 10 -0.19 -19.40 -0.99
C GLY A 10 1.13 -18.69 -1.34
N ARG A 11 1.78 -18.02 -0.37
CA ARG A 11 3.01 -17.25 -0.63
C ARG A 11 4.09 -18.16 -1.21
N GLY A 12 4.79 -17.68 -2.24
CA GLY A 12 5.78 -18.47 -2.97
C GLY A 12 5.12 -19.22 -4.13
N ALA A 13 4.49 -20.36 -3.86
CA ALA A 13 3.98 -21.27 -4.89
C ALA A 13 2.87 -20.67 -5.78
N ARG A 14 2.07 -19.74 -5.26
CA ARG A 14 0.95 -19.09 -5.99
C ARG A 14 1.16 -17.59 -6.17
N CYS A 15 2.30 -17.04 -5.74
CA CYS A 15 2.52 -15.59 -5.80
C CYS A 15 2.58 -15.06 -7.24
N ALA A 16 3.13 -15.85 -8.16
CA ALA A 16 3.21 -15.47 -9.58
C ALA A 16 1.81 -15.32 -10.22
N ASP A 17 0.81 -16.03 -9.70
CA ASP A 17 -0.59 -15.99 -10.17
C ASP A 17 -1.49 -15.13 -9.25
N CYS A 18 -0.90 -14.37 -8.31
CA CYS A 18 -1.67 -13.53 -7.40
C CYS A 18 -2.12 -12.24 -8.10
N VAL A 19 -3.35 -11.79 -7.83
CA VAL A 19 -3.85 -10.48 -8.30
C VAL A 19 -3.08 -9.29 -7.71
N VAL A 20 -2.28 -9.51 -6.66
CA VAL A 20 -1.42 -8.50 -6.05
C VAL A 20 -0.11 -8.42 -6.83
N THR A 21 0.00 -7.42 -7.70
CA THR A 21 1.15 -7.24 -8.61
C THR A 21 2.32 -6.48 -7.98
N VAL A 22 2.06 -5.70 -6.92
CA VAL A 22 3.07 -4.89 -6.23
C VAL A 22 2.86 -5.01 -4.73
N MET A 23 3.95 -5.25 -4.01
CA MET A 23 3.99 -5.27 -2.54
C MET A 23 4.81 -4.06 -2.09
N PHE A 24 4.19 -3.11 -1.40
CA PHE A 24 4.91 -2.00 -0.78
C PHE A 24 5.54 -2.46 0.54
N ALA A 25 6.78 -2.03 0.78
CA ALA A 25 7.40 -2.21 2.08
C ALA A 25 6.68 -1.36 3.14
N ASP A 26 6.90 -1.71 4.40
CA ASP A 26 6.36 -1.00 5.56
C ASP A 26 6.63 0.51 5.45
N GLY A 27 5.62 1.35 5.69
CA GLY A 27 5.75 2.82 5.66
C GLY A 27 5.15 3.52 4.44
N GLY A 28 4.54 2.79 3.51
CA GLY A 28 3.76 3.35 2.39
C GLY A 28 4.57 4.21 1.40
N LEU A 29 3.87 4.82 0.45
CA LEU A 29 4.48 5.67 -0.57
C LEU A 29 4.60 7.11 -0.05
N VAL A 30 5.82 7.65 -0.10
CA VAL A 30 6.07 9.07 0.17
C VAL A 30 5.96 9.83 -1.14
N TRP A 31 4.99 10.76 -1.19
CA TRP A 31 4.76 11.61 -2.35
C TRP A 31 5.37 13.00 -2.15
N ASP A 32 6.15 13.44 -3.13
CA ASP A 32 6.68 14.79 -3.14
C ASP A 32 5.59 15.84 -3.43
N ALA A 33 5.97 17.12 -3.48
CA ALA A 33 5.01 18.20 -3.72
C ALA A 33 4.42 18.22 -5.14
N GLN A 34 5.19 17.81 -6.14
CA GLN A 34 4.75 17.73 -7.53
C GLN A 34 3.78 16.57 -7.72
N GLU A 35 4.12 15.39 -7.21
CA GLU A 35 3.31 14.19 -7.34
C GLU A 35 1.95 14.38 -6.66
N ARG A 36 1.93 15.02 -5.48
CA ARG A 36 0.67 15.38 -4.80
C ARG A 36 -0.21 16.30 -5.64
N ARG A 37 0.40 17.26 -6.35
CA ARG A 37 -0.36 18.14 -7.26
C ARG A 37 -0.93 17.35 -8.43
N ALA A 38 -0.17 16.42 -8.99
CA ALA A 38 -0.65 15.57 -10.07
C ALA A 38 -1.85 14.71 -9.62
N LEU A 39 -1.78 14.08 -8.45
CA LEU A 39 -2.90 13.32 -7.88
C LEU A 39 -4.14 14.19 -7.65
N ALA A 40 -3.96 15.43 -7.18
CA ALA A 40 -5.07 16.37 -7.00
C ALA A 40 -5.73 16.76 -8.33
N VAL A 41 -4.95 16.95 -9.40
CA VAL A 41 -5.47 17.23 -10.74
C VAL A 41 -6.29 16.04 -11.27
N LEU A 42 -5.79 14.82 -11.07
CA LEU A 42 -6.50 13.60 -11.49
C LEU A 42 -7.82 13.41 -10.71
N ALA A 43 -7.81 13.68 -9.41
CA ALA A 43 -9.02 13.66 -8.58
C ALA A 43 -10.03 14.73 -9.02
N ALA A 44 -9.57 15.96 -9.27
CA ALA A 44 -10.42 17.05 -9.78
C ALA A 44 -11.02 16.74 -11.17
N ALA A 45 -10.31 15.96 -11.99
CA ALA A 45 -10.79 15.47 -13.27
C ALA A 45 -11.74 14.26 -13.17
N GLY A 46 -11.99 13.74 -11.96
CA GLY A 46 -12.83 12.55 -11.74
C GLY A 46 -12.17 11.22 -12.11
N LEU A 47 -10.85 11.22 -12.36
CA LEU A 47 -10.07 10.02 -12.65
C LEU A 47 -9.64 9.27 -11.39
N LEU A 48 -9.70 9.93 -10.24
CA LEU A 48 -9.48 9.35 -8.92
C LEU A 48 -10.61 9.74 -7.97
N PRO A 49 -10.88 8.94 -6.93
CA PRO A 49 -11.67 9.38 -5.78
C PRO A 49 -11.07 10.65 -5.15
N PRO A 50 -11.87 11.42 -4.37
CA PRO A 50 -11.33 12.50 -3.54
C PRO A 50 -10.16 12.01 -2.69
N LEU A 51 -9.12 12.83 -2.53
CA LEU A 51 -7.88 12.44 -1.84
C LEU A 51 -8.13 11.99 -0.40
N GLU A 52 -9.10 12.60 0.29
CA GLU A 52 -9.56 12.22 1.63
C GLU A 52 -10.22 10.83 1.70
N ALA A 53 -10.76 10.34 0.58
CA ALA A 53 -11.36 9.01 0.48
C ALA A 53 -10.32 7.91 0.18
N LEU A 54 -9.06 8.28 -0.05
CA LEU A 54 -7.98 7.35 -0.38
C LEU A 54 -7.28 6.76 0.84
N ALA A 55 -7.79 7.03 2.05
CA ALA A 55 -7.31 6.40 3.29
C ALA A 55 -7.36 4.87 3.20
N GLY A 56 -6.27 4.19 3.56
CA GLY A 56 -6.06 2.75 3.41
C GLY A 56 -5.69 2.26 2.00
N SER A 57 -5.57 3.15 1.00
CA SER A 57 -5.19 2.79 -0.37
C SER A 57 -3.70 2.98 -0.64
N VAL A 58 -3.19 2.45 -1.76
CA VAL A 58 -1.82 2.74 -2.22
C VAL A 58 -1.56 4.23 -2.45
N LEU A 59 -2.60 5.02 -2.70
CA LEU A 59 -2.52 6.46 -2.89
C LEU A 59 -2.60 7.23 -1.57
N GLU A 60 -2.77 6.54 -0.43
CA GLU A 60 -2.76 7.15 0.89
C GLU A 60 -1.39 7.75 1.20
N ARG A 61 -1.41 8.92 1.82
CA ARG A 61 -0.23 9.51 2.45
C ARG A 61 0.12 8.72 3.72
N VAL A 62 1.29 8.11 3.78
CA VAL A 62 1.90 7.79 5.07
C VAL A 62 2.71 9.00 5.54
N PRO A 63 2.52 9.51 6.77
CA PRO A 63 3.43 10.48 7.36
C PRO A 63 4.83 9.89 7.35
N GLY A 64 5.80 10.58 6.72
CA GLY A 64 7.15 10.07 6.43
C GLY A 64 8.04 9.78 7.65
N ASP A 65 7.47 9.73 8.85
CA ASP A 65 8.11 9.56 10.15
C ASP A 65 7.24 8.76 11.15
N ALA A 66 6.05 8.26 10.77
CA ALA A 66 5.19 7.49 11.67
C ALA A 66 5.80 6.11 11.96
N ALA A 67 6.25 5.95 13.20
CA ALA A 67 6.96 4.81 13.77
C ALA A 67 6.49 3.42 13.31
N ARG A 68 7.48 2.54 13.11
CA ARG A 68 7.34 1.10 12.86
C ARG A 68 6.42 0.44 13.90
N PRO A 69 5.24 -0.10 13.54
CA PRO A 69 4.53 -1.01 14.45
C PRO A 69 5.37 -2.26 14.68
N ALA A 70 5.20 -2.86 15.85
CA ALA A 70 6.03 -3.93 16.41
C ALA A 70 6.40 -5.03 15.41
N ALA A 71 7.63 -5.55 15.57
CA ALA A 71 8.20 -6.61 14.75
C ALA A 71 7.19 -7.73 14.49
N ARG A 72 6.92 -7.94 13.20
CA ARG A 72 6.03 -8.97 12.68
C ARG A 72 6.51 -10.35 13.16
N PRO A 73 5.62 -11.22 13.67
CA PRO A 73 6.01 -12.55 14.14
C PRO A 73 6.71 -13.34 13.01
N PRO A 74 7.69 -14.20 13.34
CA PRO A 74 8.42 -14.96 12.34
C PRO A 74 7.46 -15.86 11.55
N ARG A 75 7.70 -15.93 10.24
CA ARG A 75 6.92 -16.76 9.32
C ARG A 75 7.00 -18.22 9.76
N ARG A 76 5.84 -18.89 9.89
CA ARG A 76 5.81 -20.35 10.02
C ARG A 76 6.23 -20.94 8.67
N ALA A 77 7.39 -21.58 8.62
CA ALA A 77 7.78 -22.41 7.48
C ALA A 77 6.81 -23.58 7.40
N GLY A 78 6.06 -23.65 6.31
CA GLY A 78 5.28 -24.81 5.89
C GLY A 78 6.05 -25.57 4.83
#